data_AF-A0A9P0HBR5-F1
#
_entry.id   AF-A0A9P0HBR5-F1
#
_cell.length_a   1.000
_cell.length_b   1.000
_cell.length_c   1.000
_cell.angle_alpha   90.00
_cell.angle_beta   90.00
_cell.angle_gamma   90.00
#
_symmetry.space_group_name_H-M   'P 1'
#
loop_
_entity.id
_entity.type
_entity.pdbx_description
1 polymer ?
#
loop_
_entity_poly.entity_id
_entity_poly.type
_entity_poly.pdbx_seq_one_letter_code
_entity_poly.pdbx_strand_id
1 'polypeptide(L)'
;MEYVMEISDSKPRPTVAWYRGEELLTNYSSPGNIGVPHTMSLLVINNLGRADLRSELTCIASNNNKTIPLTSTVQIDMNCKYF
;
A
#
# COMPACT_ATOMS: atom_id res chain seq x y z
N MET A 1 11.53 -4.87 -3.19
CA MET A 1 10.43 -4.60 -4.14
C MET A 1 9.68 -3.37 -3.67
N GLU A 2 9.07 -2.64 -4.60
CA GLU A 2 8.39 -1.38 -4.35
C GLU A 2 6.91 -1.52 -4.78
N TYR A 3 6.00 -1.07 -3.91
CA TYR A 3 4.57 -1.08 -4.16
C TYR A 3 4.02 0.33 -3.94
N VAL A 4 3.18 0.77 -4.87
CA VAL A 4 2.63 2.13 -4.88
C VAL A 4 1.11 2.05 -4.87
N MET A 5 0.49 2.83 -4.00
CA MET A 5 -0.94 3.15 -4.06
C MET A 5 -1.08 4.63 -4.38
N GLU A 6 -1.88 4.93 -5.41
CA GLU A 6 -2.24 6.29 -5.77
C GLU A 6 -3.76 6.43 -5.72
N ILE A 7 -4.22 7.51 -5.06
CA ILE A 7 -5.64 7.80 -4.88
C ILE A 7 -5.87 9.22 -5.34
N SER A 8 -6.73 9.36 -6.34
CA SER A 8 -7.12 10.65 -6.92
C SER A 8 -8.54 11.02 -6.48
N ASP A 9 -8.82 12.32 -6.43
CA ASP A 9 -10.17 12.87 -6.21
C ASP A 9 -10.84 12.43 -4.90
N SER A 10 -10.08 12.42 -3.82
CA SER A 10 -10.57 12.09 -2.48
C SER A 10 -10.64 13.34 -1.58
N LYS A 11 -11.80 13.56 -0.96
CA LYS A 11 -12.05 14.68 -0.03
C LYS A 11 -12.79 14.17 1.21
N PRO A 12 -12.30 14.47 2.44
CA PRO A 12 -10.99 15.03 2.75
C PRO A 12 -9.86 14.08 2.32
N ARG A 13 -8.59 14.51 2.45
CA ARG A 13 -7.44 13.71 2.01
C ARG A 13 -7.38 12.38 2.81
N PRO A 14 -7.24 11.23 2.14
CA PRO A 14 -7.15 9.94 2.80
C PRO A 14 -5.77 9.76 3.42
N THR A 15 -5.72 8.91 4.44
CA THR A 15 -4.49 8.26 4.91
C THR A 15 -4.45 6.84 4.37
N VAL A 16 -3.26 6.38 4.00
CA VAL A 16 -3.05 5.02 3.48
C VAL A 16 -2.20 4.22 4.45
N ALA A 17 -2.65 3.01 4.76
CA ALA A 17 -1.93 2.04 5.58
C ALA A 17 -1.75 0.72 4.82
N TRP A 18 -0.55 0.16 4.89
CA TRP A 18 -0.18 -1.12 4.30
C TRP A 18 -0.06 -2.18 5.37
N TYR A 19 -0.63 -3.35 5.09
CA TYR A 19 -0.65 -4.49 5.97
C TYR A 19 -0.11 -5.73 5.27
N ARG A 20 0.46 -6.64 6.05
CA ARG A 20 0.72 -8.02 5.66
C ARG A 20 -0.01 -8.92 6.64
N GLY A 21 -1.12 -9.51 6.21
CA GLY A 21 -2.07 -10.12 7.15
C GLY A 21 -2.58 -9.09 8.15
N GLU A 22 -2.29 -9.29 9.44
CA GLU A 22 -2.67 -8.37 10.53
C GLU A 22 -1.54 -7.38 10.91
N GLU A 23 -0.33 -7.55 10.36
CA GLU A 23 0.83 -6.71 10.69
C GLU A 23 0.80 -5.40 9.90
N LEU A 24 0.86 -4.26 10.58
CA LEU A 24 1.02 -2.95 9.96
C LEU A 24 2.47 -2.77 9.49
N LEU A 25 2.68 -2.64 8.18
CA LEU A 25 4.00 -2.39 7.59
C LEU A 25 4.35 -0.90 7.58
N THR A 26 3.41 -0.05 7.17
CA THR A 26 3.56 1.41 7.16
C THR A 26 2.20 2.08 7.05
N ASN A 27 2.08 3.29 7.60
CA ASN A 27 0.91 4.16 7.46
C ASN A 27 1.29 5.52 6.85
N TYR A 28 2.45 5.58 6.20
CA TYR A 28 2.93 6.81 5.59
C TYR A 28 2.26 7.04 4.24
N SER A 29 1.71 8.24 4.07
CA SER A 29 1.15 8.73 2.81
C SER A 29 1.58 10.16 2.56
N SER A 30 2.07 10.44 1.36
CA SER A 30 2.46 11.78 0.93
C SER A 30 1.34 12.43 0.11
N PRO A 31 1.13 13.75 0.29
CA PRO A 31 0.35 14.50 -0.68
C PRO A 31 1.06 14.46 -2.03
N GLY A 32 0.26 14.38 -3.08
CA GLY A 32 0.75 14.50 -4.43
C GLY A 32 1.25 15.91 -4.80
N ASN A 33 1.66 16.08 -6.07
CA ASN A 33 2.07 17.36 -6.65
C ASN A 33 1.07 18.50 -6.33
N ILE A 34 1.62 19.70 -6.08
CA ILE A 34 0.87 20.91 -5.75
C ILE A 34 -0.23 21.15 -6.80
N GLY A 35 -1.48 21.26 -6.35
CA GLY A 35 -2.64 21.58 -7.19
C GLY A 35 -3.50 20.39 -7.62
N VAL A 36 -3.03 19.15 -7.46
CA VAL A 36 -3.80 17.95 -7.80
C VAL A 36 -4.19 17.20 -6.52
N PRO A 37 -5.50 16.98 -6.22
CA PRO A 37 -5.93 16.24 -5.04
C PRO A 37 -5.66 14.75 -5.23
N HIS A 38 -4.40 14.35 -5.09
CA HIS A 38 -3.98 12.96 -5.04
C HIS A 38 -3.17 12.68 -3.78
N THR A 39 -3.27 11.44 -3.30
CA THR A 39 -2.50 10.90 -2.18
C THR A 39 -1.75 9.68 -2.68
N MET A 40 -0.47 9.61 -2.36
CA MET A 40 0.41 8.51 -2.74
C MET A 40 0.96 7.84 -1.48
N SER A 41 1.14 6.53 -1.52
CA SER A 41 1.85 5.79 -0.49
C SER A 41 2.78 4.76 -1.14
N LEU A 42 4.03 4.75 -0.68
CA LEU A 42 5.07 3.84 -1.14
C LEU A 42 5.41 2.86 -0.02
N LEU A 43 5.31 1.57 -0.32
CA LEU A 43 5.80 0.48 0.51
C LEU A 43 7.05 -0.12 -0.14
N VAL A 44 8.16 -0.12 0.59
CA VAL A 44 9.41 -0.76 0.18
C VAL A 44 9.65 -1.97 1.08
N ILE A 45 9.68 -3.16 0.48
CA ILE A 45 10.05 -4.39 1.19
C ILE A 45 11.45 -4.80 0.75
N ASN A 46 12.39 -4.73 1.68
CA ASN A 46 13.77 -5.14 1.49
C ASN A 46 13.93 -6.63 1.84
N ASN A 47 14.91 -7.28 1.20
CA ASN A 47 15.31 -8.65 1.54
C ASN A 47 14.14 -9.66 1.56
N LEU A 48 13.32 -9.67 0.51
CA LEU A 48 12.29 -10.70 0.36
C LEU A 48 12.93 -12.09 0.38
N GLY A 49 12.44 -12.94 1.27
CA GLY A 49 12.86 -14.32 1.43
C GLY A 49 11.75 -15.29 1.05
N ARG A 50 12.07 -16.59 1.07
CA ARG A 50 11.10 -17.66 0.74
C ARG A 50 9.85 -17.65 1.62
N ALA A 51 9.97 -17.18 2.87
CA ALA A 51 8.84 -17.05 3.79
C ALA A 51 7.81 -16.02 3.34
N ASP A 52 8.21 -15.03 2.54
CA ASP A 52 7.33 -13.99 2.02
C ASP A 52 6.52 -14.47 0.80
N LEU A 53 6.81 -15.65 0.23
CA LEU A 53 6.16 -16.13 -0.98
C LEU A 53 4.68 -16.35 -0.73
N ARG A 54 3.83 -15.81 -1.62
CA ARG A 54 2.37 -15.79 -1.49
C ARG A 54 1.85 -14.99 -0.29
N SER A 55 2.69 -14.19 0.37
CA SER A 55 2.19 -13.24 1.35
C SER A 55 1.29 -12.21 0.65
N GLU A 56 0.20 -11.87 1.30
CA GLU A 56 -0.74 -10.84 0.84
C GLU A 56 -0.35 -9.50 1.45
N LEU A 57 -0.21 -8.50 0.58
CA LEU A 57 -0.02 -7.11 0.96
C LEU A 57 -1.32 -6.38 0.69
N THR A 58 -1.90 -5.79 1.73
CA THR A 58 -3.17 -5.10 1.65
C THR A 58 -2.96 -3.62 1.95
N CYS A 59 -3.28 -2.75 1.01
CA CYS A 59 -3.37 -1.32 1.28
C CYS A 59 -4.81 -0.95 1.63
N ILE A 60 -4.97 -0.12 2.64
CA ILE A 60 -6.24 0.38 3.15
C ILE A 60 -6.16 1.90 3.16
N ALA A 61 -7.08 2.55 2.45
CA ALA A 61 -7.18 3.98 2.37
C ALA A 61 -8.47 4.47 3.01
N SER A 62 -8.33 5.31 4.03
CA SER A 62 -9.44 5.89 4.78
C SER A 62 -9.37 7.40 4.75
N ASN A 63 -10.46 8.05 4.34
CA ASN A 63 -10.61 9.51 4.41
C ASN A 63 -11.56 9.97 5.51
N ASN A 64 -12.37 9.07 6.09
CA ASN A 64 -13.28 9.39 7.17
C ASN A 64 -13.78 8.10 7.86
N ASN A 65 -14.41 8.22 9.03
CA ASN A 65 -14.99 7.09 9.78
C ASN A 65 -16.44 6.76 9.40
N LYS A 66 -16.98 7.32 8.32
CA LYS A 66 -18.38 7.14 7.88
C LYS A 66 -18.51 6.19 6.69
N THR A 67 -17.49 6.09 5.85
CA THR A 67 -17.46 5.21 4.69
C THR A 67 -16.49 4.06 4.89
N ILE A 68 -16.79 2.93 4.25
CA ILE A 68 -15.89 1.78 4.19
C ILE A 68 -14.59 2.23 3.49
N PRO A 69 -13.41 1.95 4.07
CA PRO A 69 -12.16 2.35 3.44
C PRO A 69 -11.93 1.59 2.13
N LEU A 70 -11.23 2.23 1.20
CA LEU A 70 -10.85 1.59 -0.05
C LEU A 70 -9.69 0.62 0.21
N THR A 71 -9.88 -0.63 -0.15
CA THR A 71 -8.90 -1.70 0.08
C THR A 71 -8.44 -2.30 -1.24
N SER A 72 -7.13 -2.54 -1.38
CA SER A 72 -6.58 -3.32 -2.49
C SER A 72 -5.53 -4.29 -1.96
N THR A 73 -5.53 -5.51 -2.50
CA THR A 73 -4.63 -6.58 -2.05
C THR A 73 -3.84 -7.12 -3.22
N VAL A 74 -2.53 -7.25 -3.04
CA VAL A 74 -1.60 -7.83 -4.00
C VAL A 74 -0.85 -8.98 -3.35
N GLN A 75 -0.62 -10.05 -4.11
CA GLN A 75 0.14 -11.21 -3.64
C GLN A 75 1.60 -11.12 -4.10
N ILE A 76 2.53 -11.44 -3.21
CA ILE A 76 3.94 -11.51 -3.55
C ILE A 76 4.22 -12.82 -4.30
N ASP A 77 4.56 -12.70 -5.58
CA ASP A 77 5.13 -13.80 -6.36
C ASP A 77 6.62 -13.55 -6.61
N MET A 78 7.45 -14.54 -6.28
CA MET A 78 8.90 -14.45 -6.43
C MET A 78 9.38 -15.57 -7.33
N ASN A 79 10.05 -15.20 -8.41
CA ASN A 79 10.75 -16.15 -9.25
C ASN A 79 12.23 -16.24 -8.82
N CYS A 80 12.65 -17.41 -8.34
CA CYS A 80 14.04 -17.69 -8.03
C CYS A 80 14.73 -18.27 -9.27
N LYS A 81 15.66 -17.50 -9.85
CA LYS A 81 16.53 -18.01 -10.92
C LYS A 81 17.78 -18.62 -10.28
N TYR A 82 17.98 -19.91 -10.50
CA TYR A 82 19.25 -20.58 -10.20
C TYR A 82 20.18 -20.43 -11.40
N PHE A 83 21.46 -20.15 -11.16
CA PHE A 83 22.53 -20.12 -12.16
C PHE A 83 23.28 -21.44 -12.19
#